data_AF-A0A518LKT8-F1
#
_entry.id   AF-A0A518LKT8-F1
#
_cell.length_a   1.000
_cell.length_b   1.000
_cell.length_c   1.000
_cell.angle_alpha   90.00
_cell.angle_beta   90.00
_cell.angle_gamma   90.00
#
_symmetry.space_group_name_H-M   'P 1'
#
loop_
_entity.id
_entity.type
_entity.pdbx_description
1 polymer ?
#
loop_
_entity_poly.entity_id
_entity_poly.type
_entity_poly.pdbx_seq_one_letter_code
_entity_poly.pdbx_strand_id
1 'polypeptide(L)'
;MAQPPASPQASPPNDLSPEDRMLVRLRDQLYGGNWGEMILDLQCRLRGEPYIFKLASRIQDDLDRIDRLRAVEQQRGAAPSESPSSRNA
;
A
#
# COMPACT_ATOMS: atom_id res chain seq x y z
N MET A 1 -23.39 -31.97 4.04
CA MET A 1 -21.97 -31.57 3.97
C MET A 1 -21.95 -30.15 3.43
N ALA A 2 -21.76 -29.15 4.30
CA ALA A 2 -21.74 -27.74 3.94
C ALA A 2 -20.31 -27.22 4.13
N GLN A 3 -19.82 -26.48 3.15
CA GLN A 3 -18.45 -25.96 3.09
C GLN A 3 -18.14 -25.08 4.33
N PRO A 4 -16.94 -25.15 4.91
CA PRO A 4 -16.54 -24.20 5.94
C PRO A 4 -16.36 -22.80 5.32
N PRO A 5 -16.76 -21.71 6.00
CA PRO A 5 -16.46 -20.37 5.50
C PRO A 5 -14.94 -20.19 5.52
N ALA A 6 -14.38 -20.02 4.32
CA ALA A 6 -13.01 -19.59 4.15
C ALA A 6 -12.77 -18.35 5.00
N SER A 7 -11.61 -18.35 5.66
CA SER A 7 -11.01 -17.28 6.45
C SER A 7 -11.39 -15.88 5.96
N PRO A 8 -11.54 -14.88 6.85
CA PRO A 8 -11.80 -13.52 6.44
C PRO A 8 -10.59 -13.02 5.65
N GLN A 9 -10.65 -13.14 4.32
CA GLN A 9 -9.78 -12.38 3.45
C GLN A 9 -10.11 -10.94 3.75
N ALA A 10 -9.17 -10.25 4.41
CA ALA A 10 -9.23 -8.81 4.60
C ALA A 10 -9.51 -8.20 3.24
N SER A 11 -10.76 -7.82 3.01
CA SER A 11 -11.13 -7.08 1.82
C SER A 11 -10.26 -5.82 1.84
N PRO A 12 -9.50 -5.50 0.78
CA PRO A 12 -8.91 -4.19 0.70
C PRO A 12 -10.06 -3.18 0.86
N PRO A 13 -9.88 -2.10 1.62
CA PRO A 13 -10.96 -1.16 1.88
C PRO A 13 -11.60 -0.78 0.56
N ASN A 14 -12.91 -0.93 0.49
CA ASN A 14 -13.74 -0.73 -0.71
C ASN A 14 -13.84 0.78 -1.11
N ASP A 15 -12.89 1.60 -0.63
CA ASP A 15 -12.77 3.06 -0.75
C ASP A 15 -11.47 3.47 -1.46
N LEU A 16 -10.76 2.53 -2.10
CA LEU A 16 -9.59 2.85 -2.92
C LEU A 16 -10.01 2.98 -4.39
N SER A 17 -9.70 4.13 -4.98
CA SER A 17 -9.96 4.37 -6.40
C SER A 17 -9.16 3.36 -7.26
N PRO A 18 -9.59 3.08 -8.49
CA PRO A 18 -8.84 2.19 -9.39
C PRO A 18 -7.37 2.62 -9.54
N GLU A 19 -7.07 3.92 -9.54
CA GLU A 19 -5.68 4.38 -9.57
C GLU A 19 -4.90 4.00 -8.30
N ASP A 20 -5.49 4.13 -7.09
CA ASP A 20 -4.84 3.75 -5.83
C ASP A 20 -4.48 2.26 -5.81
N ARG A 21 -5.41 1.40 -6.27
CA ARG A 21 -5.16 -0.04 -6.38
C ARG A 21 -4.05 -0.35 -7.38
N MET A 22 -3.96 0.44 -8.46
CA MET A 22 -2.89 0.31 -9.44
C MET A 22 -1.53 0.72 -8.86
N LEU A 23 -1.47 1.81 -8.07
CA LEU A 23 -0.24 2.23 -7.38
C LEU A 23 0.28 1.14 -6.43
N VAL A 24 -0.61 0.54 -5.63
CA VAL A 24 -0.24 -0.58 -4.73
C VAL A 24 0.29 -1.78 -5.52
N ARG A 25 -0.37 -2.15 -6.62
CA ARG A 25 0.07 -3.26 -7.51
C ARG A 25 1.43 -2.99 -8.14
N LEU A 26 1.70 -1.75 -8.53
CA LEU A 26 2.97 -1.33 -9.14
C LEU A 26 4.09 -1.34 -8.11
N ARG A 27 3.84 -0.80 -6.91
CA ARG A 27 4.73 -0.90 -5.76
C ARG A 27 5.14 -2.34 -5.50
N ASP A 28 4.18 -3.26 -5.45
CA ASP A 28 4.45 -4.67 -5.14
C ASP A 28 5.28 -5.36 -6.22
N GLN A 29 4.97 -5.11 -7.50
CA GLN A 29 5.63 -5.75 -8.63
C GLN A 29 7.00 -5.15 -8.99
N LEU A 30 7.17 -3.83 -8.85
CA LEU A 30 8.38 -3.12 -9.30
C LEU A 30 9.31 -2.75 -8.14
N TYR A 31 8.75 -2.43 -6.98
CA TYR A 31 9.47 -1.89 -5.83
C TYR A 31 9.43 -2.81 -4.61
N GLY A 32 8.99 -4.07 -4.78
CA GLY A 32 8.97 -5.08 -3.72
C GLY A 32 8.12 -4.71 -2.50
N GLY A 33 7.10 -3.88 -2.68
CA GLY A 33 6.26 -3.39 -1.59
C GLY A 33 6.79 -2.13 -0.88
N ASN A 34 7.88 -1.54 -1.37
CA ASN A 34 8.49 -0.37 -0.75
C ASN A 34 8.00 0.95 -1.37
N TRP A 35 7.24 1.73 -0.59
CA TRP A 35 6.78 3.06 -1.02
C TRP A 35 7.92 4.06 -1.20
N GLY A 36 9.05 3.90 -0.49
CA GLY A 36 10.16 4.85 -0.53
C GLY A 36 10.80 4.95 -1.91
N GLU A 37 11.06 3.80 -2.54
CA GLU A 37 11.65 3.76 -3.89
C GLU A 37 10.70 4.29 -4.95
N MET A 38 9.40 3.99 -4.83
CA MET A 38 8.38 4.52 -5.72
C MET A 38 8.26 6.06 -5.63
N ILE A 39 8.31 6.63 -4.43
CA ILE A 39 8.32 8.09 -4.23
C ILE A 39 9.58 8.72 -4.82
N LEU A 40 10.74 8.06 -4.69
CA LEU A 40 11.98 8.55 -5.26
C LEU A 40 11.91 8.60 -6.79
N ASP A 41 11.37 7.57 -7.44
CA ASP A 41 11.16 7.53 -8.89
C ASP A 41 10.19 8.64 -9.36
N LEU A 42 9.11 8.86 -8.62
CA LEU A 42 8.16 9.95 -8.90
C LEU A 42 8.82 11.34 -8.78
N GLN A 43 9.68 11.55 -7.78
CA GLN A 43 10.44 12.80 -7.62
C GLN A 43 11.50 12.99 -8.71
N CYS A 44 12.22 11.93 -9.09
CA CYS A 44 13.12 11.92 -10.24
C CYS A 44 12.37 12.34 -11.51
N ARG A 45 11.18 11.76 -11.75
CA ARG A 45 10.33 12.13 -12.87
C ARG A 45 9.87 13.58 -12.83
N LEU A 46 9.56 14.12 -11.64
CA LEU A 46 9.21 15.54 -11.47
C LEU A 46 10.39 16.46 -11.82
N ARG A 47 11.63 16.03 -11.56
CA ARG A 47 12.86 16.73 -11.95
C ARG A 47 13.26 16.52 -13.42
N GLY A 48 12.58 15.64 -14.15
CA GLY A 48 12.91 15.29 -15.53
C GLY A 48 14.05 14.27 -15.66
N GLU A 49 14.38 13.57 -14.59
CA GLU A 49 15.35 12.46 -14.58
C GLU A 49 14.73 11.18 -15.21
N PRO A 50 15.55 10.22 -15.66
CA PRO A 50 15.03 8.94 -16.16
C PRO A 50 14.26 8.21 -15.05
N TYR A 51 13.09 7.67 -15.41
CA TYR A 51 12.14 7.04 -14.49
C TYR A 51 11.73 5.66 -14.99
N ILE A 52 11.31 4.78 -14.09
CA ILE A 52 11.05 3.36 -14.39
C ILE A 52 9.70 3.16 -15.09
N PHE A 53 8.68 3.99 -14.83
CA PHE A 53 7.37 3.82 -15.50
C PHE A 53 6.54 5.09 -15.77
N LYS A 54 5.65 5.03 -16.78
CA LYS A 54 4.71 6.10 -17.13
C LYS A 54 3.33 5.90 -16.49
N LEU A 55 2.99 6.79 -15.56
CA LEU A 55 1.60 7.11 -15.17
C LEU A 55 0.96 8.06 -16.18
N ALA A 56 -0.32 7.81 -16.46
CA ALA A 56 -1.19 8.71 -17.22
C ALA A 56 -1.68 9.89 -16.36
N SER A 57 -1.65 9.75 -15.02
CA SER A 57 -2.01 10.78 -14.05
C SER A 57 -0.87 11.77 -13.79
N ARG A 58 -1.19 12.89 -13.13
CA ARG A 58 -0.19 13.85 -12.67
C ARG A 58 0.59 13.24 -11.50
N ILE A 59 1.92 13.25 -11.61
CA ILE A 59 2.87 12.76 -10.59
C ILE A 59 2.55 13.31 -9.18
N GLN A 60 2.13 14.56 -9.10
CA GLN A 60 1.73 15.21 -7.83
C GLN A 60 0.54 14.52 -7.16
N ASP A 61 -0.43 14.08 -7.96
CA ASP A 61 -1.63 13.37 -7.50
C ASP A 61 -1.27 11.97 -7.00
N ASP A 62 -0.37 11.28 -7.73
CA ASP A 62 0.15 9.98 -7.33
C ASP A 62 0.92 10.05 -6.00
N LEU A 63 1.69 11.13 -5.77
CA LEU A 63 2.37 11.37 -4.50
C LEU A 63 1.38 11.59 -3.33
N ASP A 64 0.34 12.39 -3.52
CA ASP A 64 -0.71 12.61 -2.49
C ASP A 64 -1.42 11.30 -2.12
N ARG A 65 -1.74 10.48 -3.14
CA ARG A 65 -2.35 9.16 -2.94
C ARG A 65 -1.44 8.22 -2.17
N ILE A 66 -0.17 8.13 -2.54
CA ILE A 66 0.81 7.29 -1.85
C ILE A 66 0.96 7.73 -0.39
N ASP A 67 0.98 9.04 -0.11
CA ASP A 67 1.04 9.56 1.26
C ASP A 67 -0.17 9.11 2.09
N ARG A 68 -1.39 9.25 1.54
CA ARG A 68 -2.62 8.76 2.18
C ARG A 68 -2.60 7.24 2.39
N LEU A 69 -2.21 6.47 1.37
CA LEU A 69 -2.11 5.01 1.43
C LEU A 69 -1.14 4.59 2.53
N ARG A 70 0.02 5.24 2.62
CA ARG A 70 1.02 4.99 3.65
C ARG A 70 0.49 5.34 5.03
N ALA A 71 -0.21 6.46 5.18
CA ALA A 71 -0.84 6.85 6.43
C ALA A 71 -1.87 5.80 6.89
N VAL A 72 -2.69 5.29 5.97
CA VAL A 72 -3.66 4.22 6.23
C VAL A 72 -2.98 2.89 6.59
N GLU A 73 -1.91 2.51 5.89
CA GLU A 73 -1.13 1.30 6.20
C GLU A 73 -0.43 1.39 7.56
N GLN A 74 0.13 2.56 7.91
CA GLN A 74 0.74 2.80 9.22
C GLN A 74 -0.31 2.73 10.34
N GLN A 75 -1.51 3.28 10.11
CA GLN A 75 -2.62 3.24 11.07
C GLN A 75 -3.14 1.81 11.29
N ARG A 76 -3.10 0.94 10.27
CA ARG A 76 -3.47 -0.48 10.37
C ARG A 76 -2.34 -1.38 10.85
N GLY A 77 -1.10 -1.06 10.52
CA GLY A 77 0.11 -1.78 10.92
C GLY A 77 0.48 -1.57 12.39
N ALA A 78 -0.07 -0.53 13.02
CA ALA A 78 -0.11 -0.38 14.47
C ALA A 78 -1.29 -1.15 15.10
N ALA A 79 -1.46 -2.43 14.75
CA ALA A 79 -2.16 -3.33 15.65
C ALA A 79 -1.21 -3.60 16.84
N PRO A 80 -1.66 -3.48 18.09
CA PRO A 80 -0.82 -3.71 19.26
C PRO A 80 -0.44 -5.18 19.30
N SER A 81 0.72 -5.51 18.72
CA SER A 81 1.47 -6.68 19.13
C SER A 81 1.88 -6.44 20.57
N GLU A 82 1.10 -6.98 21.51
CA GLU A 82 1.55 -7.60 22.77
C GLU A 82 0.33 -7.86 23.68
N SER A 83 -0.35 -8.98 23.46
CA SER A 83 -1.04 -9.67 24.56
C SER A 83 0.00 -10.62 25.17
N PRO A 84 0.57 -10.34 26.36
CA PRO A 84 1.41 -11.31 27.03
C PRO A 84 0.50 -12.46 27.45
N SER A 85 0.84 -13.63 26.94
CA SER A 85 0.29 -14.93 27.28
C SER A 85 -0.05 -14.99 28.77
N SER A 86 -1.35 -15.12 29.09
CA SER A 86 -1.81 -15.37 30.45
C SER A 86 -1.30 -16.74 30.87
N ARG A 87 -0.14 -16.75 31.51
CA ARG A 87 0.44 -17.93 32.15
C ARG A 87 -0.46 -18.30 33.32
N ASN A 88 -1.34 -19.26 33.09
CA ASN A 88 -2.15 -19.88 34.14
C ASN A 88 -1.19 -20.48 35.18
N ALA A 89 -1.36 -20.04 36.42
CA ALA A 89 -0.61 -20.48 37.59
C ALA A 89 -1.25 -21.73 38.21
#